data_AF-A0A941YUZ5-F1
#
_entry.id   AF-A0A941YUZ5-F1
#
_cell.length_a   1.000
_cell.length_b   1.000
_cell.length_c   1.000
_cell.angle_alpha   90.00
_cell.angle_beta   90.00
_cell.angle_gamma   90.00
#
_symmetry.space_group_name_H-M   'P 1'
#
loop_
_entity.id
_entity.type
_entity.pdbx_description
1 polymer ?
#
loop_
_entity_poly.entity_id
_entity_poly.type
_entity_poly.pdbx_seq_one_letter_code
_entity_poly.pdbx_strand_id
1 'polypeptide(L)'
;RLLGLMQVAPEPVSSLDFYDLADIRPVDRDANGNYRWPFGLRVLRAWKFDGDNYLRDFADRRFGRQGVIGITELTSQETSRIMRLSHHEIGVRGALQNPARENGRRVGRSGPPPSTTRTGVMHLRWAEAFTYAMMIEGASKLVFKIGWAFDINLRERQFNRASLPELGGLKYKVVLSQKWRTAKQAFRMEQRLLRQLSELRDAQNSEVVGPLTMHELQSIWGDYVLRARRGQ
;
A
#
# COMPACT_ATOMS: atom_id res chain seq x y z
N ARG A 1 28.64 2.50 -7.88
CA ARG A 1 28.84 1.11 -8.34
C ARG A 1 27.48 0.53 -8.69
N LEU A 2 27.35 -0.17 -9.81
CA LEU A 2 26.18 -0.95 -10.19
C LEU A 2 26.26 -2.29 -9.47
N LEU A 3 25.31 -2.56 -8.57
CA LEU A 3 25.35 -3.72 -7.69
C LEU A 3 24.54 -4.91 -8.23
N GLY A 4 23.41 -4.62 -8.86
CA GLY A 4 22.53 -5.65 -9.38
C GLY A 4 21.32 -5.07 -10.10
N LEU A 5 20.51 -5.98 -10.61
CA LEU A 5 19.24 -5.74 -11.27
C LEU A 5 18.15 -6.46 -10.49
N MET A 6 16.95 -5.88 -10.46
CA MET A 6 15.78 -6.57 -9.91
C MET A 6 14.59 -6.42 -10.84
N GLN A 7 13.85 -7.50 -11.02
CA GLN A 7 12.53 -7.48 -11.60
C GLN A 7 11.52 -7.41 -10.47
N VAL A 8 10.67 -6.40 -10.50
CA VAL A 8 9.61 -6.20 -9.51
C VAL A 8 8.25 -6.48 -10.12
N ALA A 9 7.33 -6.95 -9.29
CA ALA A 9 5.93 -7.05 -9.63
C ALA A 9 5.33 -5.64 -9.76
N PRO A 10 4.41 -5.41 -10.71
CA PRO A 10 3.76 -4.12 -10.86
C PRO A 10 2.77 -3.83 -9.70
N GLU A 11 2.32 -4.86 -9.00
CA GLU A 11 1.36 -4.72 -7.91
C GLU A 11 2.05 -4.27 -6.60
N PRO A 12 1.56 -3.20 -5.96
CA PRO A 12 1.98 -2.86 -4.60
C PRO A 12 1.46 -3.92 -3.63
N VAL A 13 2.34 -4.36 -2.75
CA VAL A 13 2.05 -5.33 -1.69
C VAL A 13 2.22 -4.68 -0.32
N SER A 14 1.45 -5.15 0.67
CA SER A 14 1.68 -4.77 2.06
C SER A 14 2.98 -5.41 2.52
N SER A 15 3.89 -4.62 3.10
CA SER A 15 5.12 -5.17 3.67
C SER A 15 4.85 -6.06 4.89
N LEU A 16 3.72 -5.85 5.57
CA LEU A 16 3.30 -6.70 6.69
C LEU A 16 2.78 -8.07 6.23
N ASP A 17 2.59 -8.29 4.92
CA ASP A 17 2.29 -9.62 4.39
C ASP A 17 3.54 -10.53 4.38
N PHE A 18 4.73 -9.96 4.60
CA PHE A 18 6.03 -10.64 4.50
C PHE A 18 6.89 -10.52 5.75
N TYR A 19 6.61 -9.58 6.65
CA TYR A 19 7.40 -9.33 7.86
C TYR A 19 6.47 -9.17 9.06
N ASP A 20 6.82 -9.84 10.17
CA ASP A 20 6.19 -9.57 11.45
C ASP A 20 6.74 -8.26 12.04
N LEU A 21 5.88 -7.46 12.66
CA LEU A 21 6.28 -6.20 13.32
C LEU A 21 7.39 -6.42 14.36
N ALA A 22 7.45 -7.62 14.96
CA ALA A 22 8.49 -8.02 15.90
C ALA A 22 9.89 -8.04 15.27
N ASP A 23 9.98 -8.43 14.00
CA ASP A 23 11.25 -8.56 13.25
C ASP A 23 11.75 -7.23 12.67
N ILE A 24 10.90 -6.19 12.73
CA ILE A 24 11.22 -4.87 12.21
C ILE A 24 12.07 -4.11 13.23
N ARG A 25 13.26 -3.70 12.80
CA ARG A 25 14.22 -2.97 13.63
C ARG A 25 13.61 -1.66 14.16
N PRO A 26 13.94 -1.22 15.38
CA PRO A 26 13.40 0.02 15.95
C PRO A 26 13.63 1.27 15.09
N VAL A 27 14.78 1.35 14.40
CA VAL A 27 15.12 2.45 13.47
C VAL A 27 14.13 2.57 12.30
N ASP A 28 13.52 1.45 11.92
CA ASP A 28 12.58 1.35 10.82
C ASP A 28 11.12 1.58 11.27
N ARG A 29 10.92 1.90 12.56
CA ARG A 29 9.61 2.23 13.15
C ARG A 29 9.41 3.74 13.29
N ASP A 30 8.18 4.20 13.10
CA ASP A 30 7.79 5.58 13.32
C ASP A 30 7.68 5.90 14.82
N ALA A 31 7.41 7.17 15.15
CA ALA A 31 7.27 7.62 16.54
C ALA A 31 6.12 6.93 17.31
N ASN A 32 5.23 6.21 16.62
CA ASN A 32 4.11 5.48 17.20
C ASN A 32 4.35 3.96 17.19
N GLY A 33 5.55 3.49 16.83
CA GLY A 33 5.92 2.08 16.78
C GLY A 33 5.48 1.33 15.53
N ASN A 34 4.91 2.00 14.52
CA ASN A 34 4.50 1.37 13.27
C ASN A 34 5.68 1.26 12.29
N TYR A 35 5.64 0.29 11.38
CA TYR A 35 6.62 0.25 10.30
C TYR A 35 6.50 1.47 9.38
N ARG A 36 7.63 2.12 9.07
CA ARG A 36 7.68 3.34 8.26
C ARG A 36 7.28 3.14 6.80
N TRP A 37 7.39 1.92 6.28
CA TRP A 37 7.14 1.59 4.88
C TRP A 37 6.10 0.48 4.76
N PRO A 38 4.83 0.74 5.06
CA PRO A 38 3.79 -0.31 5.10
C PRO A 38 3.53 -0.97 3.74
N PHE A 39 4.03 -0.40 2.64
CA PHE A 39 3.86 -0.91 1.29
C PHE A 39 5.18 -0.95 0.53
N GLY A 40 5.32 -1.94 -0.34
CA GLY A 40 6.47 -2.11 -1.22
C GLY A 40 6.10 -2.78 -2.54
N LEU A 41 7.11 -2.98 -3.39
CA LEU A 41 6.98 -3.82 -4.59
C LEU A 41 7.63 -5.17 -4.30
N ARG A 42 6.94 -6.24 -4.69
CA ARG A 42 7.49 -7.59 -4.56
C ARG A 42 8.60 -7.78 -5.58
N VAL A 43 9.79 -8.17 -5.13
CA VAL A 43 10.88 -8.60 -6.02
C VAL A 43 10.56 -10.01 -6.53
N LEU A 44 10.44 -10.16 -7.85
CA LEU A 44 10.19 -11.43 -8.51
C LEU A 44 11.49 -12.19 -8.76
N ARG A 45 12.51 -11.47 -9.26
CA ARG A 45 13.82 -12.01 -9.63
C ARG A 45 14.87 -10.94 -9.35
N ALA A 46 16.08 -11.37 -9.03
CA ALA A 46 17.21 -10.48 -8.84
C ALA A 46 18.46 -11.07 -9.49
N TRP A 47 19.30 -10.20 -10.04
CA TRP A 47 20.57 -10.55 -10.63
C TRP A 47 21.67 -9.69 -10.03
N LYS A 48 22.84 -10.29 -9.86
CA LYS A 48 24.06 -9.60 -9.46
C LYS A 48 24.93 -9.40 -10.69
N PHE A 49 25.45 -8.20 -10.89
CA PHE A 49 26.42 -7.94 -11.95
C PHE A 49 27.79 -8.49 -11.56
N ASP A 50 28.51 -9.02 -12.54
CA ASP A 50 29.87 -9.52 -12.37
C ASP A 50 30.89 -8.37 -12.50
N GLY A 51 31.90 -8.37 -11.62
CA GLY A 51 32.98 -7.38 -11.63
C GLY A 51 32.61 -6.00 -11.06
N ASP A 52 33.48 -5.03 -11.32
CA ASP A 52 33.39 -3.66 -10.78
C ASP A 52 32.81 -2.69 -11.82
N ASN A 53 31.50 -2.75 -11.98
CA ASN A 53 30.77 -1.84 -12.87
C ASN A 53 30.43 -0.52 -12.16
N TYR A 54 30.75 0.63 -12.75
CA TYR A 54 30.33 1.93 -12.24
C TYR A 54 29.32 2.57 -13.18
N LEU A 55 28.30 3.22 -12.61
CA LEU A 55 27.22 3.83 -13.39
C LEU A 55 27.72 4.89 -14.39
N ARG A 56 28.83 5.57 -14.05
CA ARG A 56 29.51 6.54 -14.92
C ARG A 56 30.07 5.93 -16.22
N ASP A 57 30.28 4.61 -16.25
CA ASP A 57 30.82 3.92 -17.41
C ASP A 57 29.73 3.64 -18.46
N PHE A 58 28.45 3.83 -18.10
CA PHE A 58 27.29 3.48 -18.93
C PHE A 58 26.34 4.65 -19.17
N ALA A 59 26.47 5.72 -18.39
CA ALA A 59 25.64 6.91 -18.48
C ALA A 59 26.51 8.14 -18.66
N ASP A 60 26.28 8.86 -19.75
CA ASP A 60 27.03 10.07 -20.12
C ASP A 60 26.61 11.30 -19.28
N ARG A 61 25.61 11.13 -18.39
CA ARG A 61 25.11 12.16 -17.47
C ARG A 61 25.51 11.90 -16.02
N ARG A 62 25.65 12.99 -15.25
CA ARG A 62 25.77 12.92 -13.79
C ARG A 62 24.40 12.65 -13.17
N PHE A 63 24.29 11.57 -12.40
CA PHE A 63 23.15 11.36 -11.51
C PHE A 63 23.29 12.34 -10.34
N GLY A 64 22.47 13.39 -10.33
CA GLY A 64 22.48 14.39 -9.27
C GLY A 64 22.01 13.84 -7.92
N ARG A 65 21.93 14.71 -6.91
CA ARG A 65 21.44 14.38 -5.54
C ARG A 65 20.08 13.65 -5.51
N GLN A 66 19.27 13.83 -6.56
CA GLN A 66 18.01 13.11 -6.82
C GLN A 66 18.18 11.57 -6.89
N GLY A 67 19.31 11.06 -7.40
CA GLY A 67 19.62 9.63 -7.45
C GLY A 67 19.96 9.02 -6.07
N VAL A 68 20.20 9.86 -5.06
CA VAL A 68 20.42 9.43 -3.66
C VAL A 68 19.11 9.36 -2.88
N ILE A 69 18.07 10.07 -3.34
CA ILE A 69 16.79 10.24 -2.62
C ILE A 69 15.63 9.48 -3.28
N GLY A 70 15.79 9.01 -4.53
CA GLY A 70 14.70 8.33 -5.25
C GLY A 70 15.11 7.48 -6.45
N ILE A 71 14.11 7.10 -7.25
CA ILE A 71 14.28 6.31 -8.48
C ILE A 71 14.51 7.28 -9.64
N THR A 72 15.62 7.08 -10.36
CA THR A 72 15.90 7.80 -11.61
C THR A 72 15.67 6.86 -12.79
N GLU A 73 14.81 7.28 -13.71
CA GLU A 73 14.59 6.54 -14.95
C GLU A 73 15.84 6.63 -15.84
N LEU A 74 16.20 5.49 -16.44
CA LEU A 74 17.32 5.39 -17.38
C LEU A 74 16.83 5.61 -18.81
N THR A 75 17.67 6.19 -19.67
CA THR A 75 17.36 6.27 -21.09
C THR A 75 17.37 4.88 -21.73
N SER A 76 16.76 4.72 -22.90
CA SER A 76 16.80 3.45 -23.64
C SER A 76 18.23 3.02 -23.99
N GLN A 77 19.13 3.98 -24.21
CA GLN A 77 20.54 3.71 -24.47
C GLN A 77 21.28 3.25 -23.21
N GLU A 78 21.08 3.94 -22.08
CA GLU A 78 21.64 3.56 -20.76
C GLU A 78 21.17 2.15 -20.36
N THR A 79 19.86 1.88 -20.52
CA THR A 79 19.25 0.57 -20.24
C THR A 79 19.88 -0.51 -21.11
N SER A 80 19.98 -0.29 -22.41
CA SER A 80 20.56 -1.25 -23.34
C SER A 80 22.01 -1.58 -23.02
N ARG A 81 22.80 -0.59 -22.56
CA ARG A 81 24.19 -0.80 -22.12
C ARG A 81 24.25 -1.63 -20.84
N ILE A 82 23.42 -1.32 -19.84
CA ILE A 82 23.40 -2.03 -18.55
C ILE A 82 22.91 -3.47 -18.71
N MET A 83 21.90 -3.71 -19.55
CA MET A 83 21.35 -5.06 -19.78
C MET A 83 22.34 -6.01 -20.48
N ARG A 84 23.39 -5.49 -21.12
CA ARG A 84 24.46 -6.29 -21.75
C ARG A 84 25.59 -6.65 -20.78
N LEU A 85 25.62 -6.08 -19.58
CA LEU A 85 26.61 -6.44 -18.58
C LEU A 85 26.47 -7.92 -18.22
N SER A 86 27.59 -8.59 -17.95
CA SER A 86 27.53 -9.95 -17.43
C SER A 86 26.89 -9.95 -16.04
N HIS A 87 25.91 -10.83 -15.85
CA HIS A 87 25.17 -10.95 -14.60
C HIS A 87 24.65 -12.38 -14.44
N HIS A 88 24.50 -12.79 -13.19
CA HIS A 88 23.90 -14.06 -12.82
C HIS A 88 22.74 -13.85 -11.86
N GLU A 89 21.75 -14.73 -11.94
CA GLU A 89 20.59 -14.69 -11.06
C GLU A 89 20.98 -15.06 -9.64
N ILE A 90 20.42 -14.35 -8.66
CA ILE A 90 20.62 -14.62 -7.23
C ILE A 90 19.28 -14.91 -6.56
N GLY A 91 19.31 -15.75 -5.54
CA GLY A 91 18.12 -16.07 -4.76
C GLY A 91 17.55 -14.84 -4.05
N VAL A 92 16.26 -14.60 -4.23
CA VAL A 92 15.51 -13.56 -3.51
C VAL A 92 14.99 -14.13 -2.19
N ARG A 93 15.45 -13.59 -1.05
CA ARG A 93 14.87 -13.95 0.25
C ARG A 93 13.38 -13.59 0.29
N GLY A 94 12.55 -14.54 0.71
CA GLY A 94 11.09 -14.41 0.72
C GLY A 94 10.38 -15.04 -0.48
N ALA A 95 11.09 -15.46 -1.54
CA ALA A 95 10.48 -16.18 -2.67
C ALA A 95 10.11 -17.64 -2.32
N LEU A 96 10.72 -18.22 -1.26
CA LEU A 96 10.62 -19.65 -0.91
C LEU A 96 10.11 -19.94 0.51
N GLN A 97 9.63 -18.95 1.27
CA GLN A 97 9.07 -19.18 2.62
C GLN A 97 7.55 -19.01 2.68
N ASN A 98 6.83 -19.58 1.71
CA ASN A 98 5.46 -20.04 1.92
C ASN A 98 5.02 -21.06 0.84
N PRO A 99 5.55 -22.30 0.83
CA PRO A 99 5.02 -23.39 0.00
C PRO A 99 3.59 -23.81 0.38
N ALA A 100 3.01 -23.30 1.48
CA ALA A 100 1.62 -23.55 1.88
C ALA A 100 0.56 -22.72 1.10
N ARG A 101 0.88 -22.23 -0.10
CA ARG A 101 -0.03 -21.35 -0.89
C ARG A 101 -0.22 -21.76 -2.35
N GLU A 102 0.36 -22.86 -2.81
CA GLU A 102 0.27 -23.29 -4.21
C GLU A 102 -0.98 -24.10 -4.58
N ASN A 103 -1.76 -24.58 -3.60
CA ASN A 103 -3.04 -25.24 -3.87
C ASN A 103 -4.22 -24.33 -3.50
N GLY A 104 -4.70 -23.58 -4.50
CA GLY A 104 -6.05 -23.01 -4.50
C GLY A 104 -6.17 -21.61 -3.88
N ARG A 105 -6.19 -20.60 -4.75
CA ARG A 105 -6.87 -19.32 -4.56
C ARG A 105 -6.28 -18.41 -3.47
N ARG A 106 -5.19 -17.70 -3.79
CA ARG A 106 -4.73 -16.51 -3.05
C ARG A 106 -4.35 -15.38 -3.99
N VAL A 107 -5.37 -14.64 -4.44
CA VAL A 107 -5.19 -13.32 -5.05
C VAL A 107 -4.84 -12.36 -3.91
N GLY A 108 -3.59 -11.92 -3.87
CA GLY A 108 -3.13 -10.88 -2.96
C GLY A 108 -4.01 -9.65 -3.10
N ARG A 109 -4.38 -9.04 -1.97
CA ARG A 109 -5.20 -7.83 -1.97
C ARG A 109 -4.35 -6.69 -2.49
N SER A 110 -4.57 -6.34 -3.75
CA SER A 110 -3.90 -5.23 -4.44
C SER A 110 -4.10 -3.94 -3.65
N GLY A 111 -2.99 -3.33 -3.23
CA GLY A 111 -3.00 -1.96 -2.73
C GLY A 111 -3.49 -0.97 -3.80
N PRO A 112 -3.94 0.24 -3.42
CA PRO A 112 -4.27 1.28 -4.40
C PRO A 112 -3.11 1.51 -5.38
N PRO A 113 -3.38 1.81 -6.67
CA PRO A 113 -2.34 2.27 -7.57
C PRO A 113 -1.70 3.55 -7.02
N PRO A 114 -0.37 3.72 -7.13
CA PRO A 114 0.30 4.96 -6.76
C PRO A 114 -0.26 6.11 -7.60
N SER A 115 -0.76 7.16 -6.94
CA SER A 115 -0.98 8.44 -7.60
C SER A 115 0.37 9.05 -7.96
N THR A 116 0.52 9.39 -9.24
CA THR A 116 1.73 9.88 -9.90
C THR A 116 2.00 11.35 -9.56
N THR A 117 2.63 11.64 -8.42
CA THR A 117 3.50 12.83 -8.27
C THR A 117 4.45 12.64 -7.09
N ARG A 118 5.67 12.19 -7.42
CA ARG A 118 6.72 11.73 -6.50
C ARG A 118 7.45 12.84 -5.72
N THR A 119 6.91 14.05 -5.70
CA THR A 119 7.32 15.22 -4.87
C THR A 119 6.29 15.58 -3.79
N GLY A 120 5.08 15.01 -3.84
CA GLY A 120 3.91 15.54 -3.13
C GLY A 120 3.60 14.96 -1.74
N VAL A 121 4.27 13.91 -1.26
CA VAL A 121 3.84 13.20 -0.03
C VAL A 121 3.91 14.07 1.24
N MET A 122 4.80 15.07 1.28
CA MET A 122 4.80 16.05 2.37
C MET A 122 3.72 17.14 2.22
N HIS A 123 3.38 17.57 1.00
CA HIS A 123 2.36 18.59 0.73
C HIS A 123 0.93 18.05 0.83
N LEU A 124 0.72 16.78 0.47
CA LEU A 124 -0.59 16.13 0.49
C LEU A 124 -1.10 15.82 1.90
N ARG A 125 -0.22 15.81 2.93
CA ARG A 125 -0.66 15.68 4.34
C ARG A 125 -1.66 16.76 4.73
N TRP A 126 -1.54 17.93 4.12
CA TRP A 126 -2.35 19.13 4.37
C TRP A 126 -3.47 19.30 3.34
N ALA A 127 -3.51 18.48 2.29
CA ALA A 127 -4.60 18.50 1.32
C ALA A 127 -5.85 17.86 1.92
N GLU A 128 -7.01 18.34 1.50
CA GLU A 128 -8.29 17.78 1.92
C GLU A 128 -8.42 16.32 1.50
N ALA A 129 -8.93 15.49 2.39
CA ALA A 129 -9.16 14.08 2.11
C ALA A 129 -10.38 13.59 2.86
N PHE A 130 -10.80 12.37 2.57
CA PHE A 130 -11.96 11.77 3.19
C PHE A 130 -11.60 10.49 3.91
N THR A 131 -12.19 10.27 5.08
CA THR A 131 -12.35 8.92 5.61
C THR A 131 -13.65 8.36 5.06
N TYR A 132 -13.68 7.08 4.69
CA TYR A 132 -14.87 6.40 4.19
C TYR A 132 -15.07 5.04 4.88
N ALA A 133 -16.32 4.58 4.84
CA ALA A 133 -16.67 3.18 5.03
C ALA A 133 -17.44 2.70 3.78
N MET A 134 -17.00 1.58 3.21
CA MET A 134 -17.66 0.89 2.11
C MET A 134 -18.30 -0.39 2.61
N MET A 135 -19.60 -0.56 2.38
CA MET A 135 -20.27 -1.85 2.58
C MET A 135 -19.82 -2.82 1.49
N ILE A 136 -19.56 -4.07 1.87
CA ILE A 136 -19.21 -5.14 0.94
C ILE A 136 -20.46 -5.99 0.67
N GLU A 137 -21.14 -5.67 -0.42
CA GLU A 137 -22.29 -6.43 -0.93
C GLU A 137 -21.82 -7.78 -1.50
N GLY A 138 -22.60 -8.83 -1.24
CA GLY A 138 -22.27 -10.22 -1.63
C GLY A 138 -21.46 -11.01 -0.59
N ALA A 139 -21.06 -10.39 0.51
CA ALA A 139 -20.49 -11.10 1.66
C ALA A 139 -21.58 -11.85 2.44
N SER A 140 -21.23 -12.98 3.07
CA SER A 140 -22.16 -13.77 3.90
C SER A 140 -22.56 -13.10 5.21
N LYS A 141 -21.89 -12.02 5.60
CA LYS A 141 -22.13 -11.22 6.80
C LYS A 141 -22.05 -9.74 6.44
N LEU A 142 -22.71 -8.88 7.23
CA LEU A 142 -22.57 -7.44 7.06
C LEU A 142 -21.16 -7.02 7.48
N VAL A 143 -20.34 -6.66 6.50
CA VAL A 143 -18.95 -6.25 6.70
C VAL A 143 -18.67 -4.95 5.95
N PHE A 144 -17.75 -4.17 6.49
CA PHE A 144 -17.39 -2.86 5.97
C PHE A 144 -15.90 -2.76 5.78
N LYS A 145 -15.49 -2.13 4.69
CA LYS A 145 -14.12 -1.68 4.46
C LYS A 145 -13.97 -0.23 4.90
N ILE A 146 -13.11 0.00 5.89
CA ILE A 146 -12.77 1.36 6.35
C ILE A 146 -11.48 1.79 5.66
N GLY A 147 -11.42 3.05 5.22
CA GLY A 147 -10.22 3.60 4.62
C GLY A 147 -10.26 5.11 4.51
N TRP A 148 -9.26 5.69 3.86
CA TRP A 148 -9.26 7.09 3.46
C TRP A 148 -8.78 7.29 2.03
N ALA A 149 -9.21 8.37 1.39
CA ALA A 149 -8.83 8.72 0.02
C ALA A 149 -8.98 10.23 -0.25
N PHE A 150 -8.25 10.74 -1.23
CA PHE A 150 -8.46 12.09 -1.77
C PHE A 150 -9.74 12.17 -2.63
N ASP A 151 -10.03 11.10 -3.37
CA ASP A 151 -11.25 10.94 -4.18
C ASP A 151 -11.90 9.59 -3.84
N ILE A 152 -13.02 9.64 -3.13
CA ILE A 152 -13.75 8.44 -2.70
C ILE A 152 -14.40 7.73 -3.88
N ASN A 153 -14.90 8.47 -4.88
CA ASN A 153 -15.60 7.90 -6.03
C ASN A 153 -14.63 7.11 -6.91
N LEU A 154 -13.44 7.68 -7.14
CA LEU A 154 -12.35 6.96 -7.81
C LEU A 154 -11.97 5.71 -7.01
N ARG A 155 -11.89 5.83 -5.68
CA ARG A 155 -11.54 4.71 -4.80
C ARG A 155 -12.57 3.57 -4.84
N GLU A 156 -13.85 3.88 -4.82
CA GLU A 156 -14.94 2.91 -4.97
C GLU A 156 -14.85 2.19 -6.32
N ARG A 157 -14.68 2.94 -7.42
CA ARG A 157 -14.51 2.36 -8.77
C ARG A 157 -13.31 1.43 -8.85
N GLN A 158 -12.20 1.78 -8.20
CA GLN A 158 -11.01 0.92 -8.17
C GLN A 158 -11.30 -0.43 -7.49
N PHE A 159 -12.01 -0.43 -6.34
CA PHE A 159 -12.38 -1.67 -5.67
C PHE A 159 -13.33 -2.51 -6.52
N ASN A 160 -14.38 -1.89 -7.08
CA ASN A 160 -15.33 -2.58 -7.93
C ASN A 160 -14.70 -3.13 -9.21
N ARG A 161 -13.73 -2.42 -9.81
CA ARG A 161 -12.99 -2.94 -10.97
C ARG A 161 -12.17 -4.18 -10.62
N ALA A 162 -11.55 -4.20 -9.44
CA ALA A 162 -10.73 -5.32 -8.99
C ALA A 162 -11.56 -6.53 -8.53
N SER A 163 -12.77 -6.28 -8.03
CA SER A 163 -13.64 -7.33 -7.51
C SER A 163 -14.54 -7.98 -8.57
N LEU A 164 -14.68 -7.39 -9.75
CA LEU A 164 -15.46 -7.92 -10.88
C LEU A 164 -16.92 -8.29 -10.50
N PRO A 165 -17.73 -7.34 -9.97
CA PRO A 165 -19.06 -7.63 -9.44
C PRO A 165 -20.03 -8.19 -10.50
N GLU A 166 -19.91 -7.75 -11.75
CA GLU A 166 -20.72 -8.26 -12.87
C GLU A 166 -20.47 -9.75 -13.18
N LEU A 167 -19.37 -10.32 -12.68
CA LEU A 167 -19.03 -11.74 -12.81
C LEU A 167 -19.27 -12.53 -11.51
N GLY A 168 -20.09 -12.00 -10.60
CA GLY A 168 -20.41 -12.63 -9.31
C GLY A 168 -19.40 -12.36 -8.20
N GLY A 169 -18.49 -11.40 -8.42
CA GLY A 169 -17.59 -10.92 -7.37
C GLY A 169 -18.26 -9.96 -6.38
N LEU A 170 -17.52 -9.58 -5.34
CA LEU A 170 -18.02 -8.68 -4.31
C LEU A 170 -18.23 -7.27 -4.86
N LYS A 171 -19.21 -6.53 -4.34
CA LYS A 171 -19.44 -5.13 -4.70
C LYS A 171 -19.20 -4.22 -3.51
N TYR A 172 -18.42 -3.17 -3.72
CA TYR A 172 -18.11 -2.16 -2.73
C TYR A 172 -18.97 -0.93 -2.97
N LYS A 173 -19.66 -0.47 -1.94
CA LYS A 173 -20.51 0.72 -2.00
C LYS A 173 -20.19 1.63 -0.84
N VAL A 174 -19.85 2.89 -1.12
CA VAL A 174 -19.62 3.87 -0.05
C VAL A 174 -20.94 4.14 0.67
N VAL A 175 -20.93 3.97 1.98
CA VAL A 175 -22.11 4.15 2.85
C VAL A 175 -21.92 5.25 3.88
N LEU A 176 -20.67 5.52 4.26
CA LEU A 176 -20.30 6.65 5.10
C LEU A 176 -19.07 7.33 4.53
N SER A 177 -19.04 8.66 4.64
CA SER A 177 -17.85 9.44 4.35
C SER A 177 -17.78 10.67 5.24
N GLN A 178 -16.56 11.14 5.51
CA GLN A 178 -16.29 12.36 6.24
C GLN A 178 -15.13 13.08 5.57
N LYS A 179 -15.40 14.30 5.11
CA LYS A 179 -14.37 15.20 4.58
C LYS A 179 -13.57 15.82 5.72
N TRP A 180 -12.26 15.88 5.55
CA TRP A 180 -11.31 16.49 6.47
C TRP A 180 -10.48 17.53 5.74
N ARG A 181 -10.05 18.56 6.48
CA ARG A 181 -9.17 19.61 5.92
C ARG A 181 -7.81 19.07 5.51
N THR A 182 -7.39 17.96 6.10
CA THR A 182 -6.06 17.38 5.92
C THR A 182 -6.13 15.86 5.82
N ALA A 183 -5.32 15.26 4.95
CA ALA A 183 -5.14 13.81 4.87
C ALA A 183 -4.68 13.21 6.21
N LYS A 184 -3.91 13.98 7.01
CA LYS A 184 -3.53 13.57 8.36
C LYS A 184 -4.73 13.35 9.28
N GLN A 185 -5.76 14.19 9.20
CA GLN A 185 -6.99 14.02 9.98
C GLN A 185 -7.79 12.81 9.48
N ALA A 186 -7.90 12.63 8.17
CA ALA A 186 -8.60 11.48 7.58
C ALA A 186 -7.96 10.15 8.00
N PHE A 187 -6.62 10.06 7.94
CA PHE A 187 -5.85 8.91 8.41
C PHE A 187 -6.01 8.69 9.92
N ARG A 188 -5.99 9.76 10.74
CA ARG A 188 -6.20 9.64 12.20
C ARG A 188 -7.57 9.07 12.55
N MET A 189 -8.62 9.45 11.81
CA MET A 189 -9.95 8.88 11.97
C MET A 189 -9.95 7.40 11.62
N GLU A 190 -9.47 7.03 10.43
CA GLU A 190 -9.36 5.62 10.01
C GLU A 190 -8.66 4.77 11.07
N GLN A 191 -7.45 5.16 11.48
CA GLN A 191 -6.68 4.40 12.47
C GLN A 191 -7.40 4.30 13.82
N ARG A 192 -8.18 5.31 14.22
CA ARG A 192 -8.99 5.24 15.44
C ARG A 192 -10.15 4.27 15.29
N LEU A 193 -10.92 4.37 14.20
CA LEU A 193 -12.04 3.46 13.94
C LEU A 193 -11.55 2.01 13.91
N LEU A 194 -10.48 1.75 13.18
CA LEU A 194 -9.89 0.41 13.10
C LEU A 194 -9.41 -0.08 14.47
N ARG A 195 -8.81 0.77 15.32
CA ARG A 195 -8.41 0.36 16.68
C ARG A 195 -9.61 0.03 17.56
N GLN A 196 -10.67 0.83 17.50
CA GLN A 196 -11.89 0.61 18.26
C GLN A 196 -12.63 -0.66 17.81
N LEU A 197 -12.52 -1.02 16.53
CA LEU A 197 -13.12 -2.22 15.94
C LEU A 197 -12.10 -3.37 15.82
N SER A 198 -11.03 -3.37 16.62
CA SER A 198 -9.93 -4.33 16.47
C SER A 198 -10.37 -5.79 16.60
N GLU A 199 -11.29 -6.08 17.50
CA GLU A 199 -11.87 -7.42 17.72
C GLU A 199 -12.77 -7.88 16.55
N LEU A 200 -13.27 -6.95 15.75
CA LEU A 200 -14.14 -7.21 14.61
C LEU A 200 -13.38 -7.20 13.28
N ARG A 201 -12.04 -7.10 13.29
CA ARG A 201 -11.26 -7.09 12.04
C ARG A 201 -11.25 -8.47 11.39
N ASP A 202 -11.33 -8.48 10.05
CA ASP A 202 -11.10 -9.68 9.26
C ASP A 202 -9.65 -10.15 9.45
N ALA A 203 -9.46 -11.44 9.74
CA ALA A 203 -8.13 -12.01 9.98
C ALA A 203 -7.19 -11.84 8.78
N GLN A 204 -7.74 -11.71 7.58
CA GLN A 204 -6.96 -11.51 6.36
C GLN A 204 -6.83 -10.01 6.02
N ASN A 205 -7.76 -9.13 6.47
CA ASN A 205 -7.79 -7.69 6.16
C ASN A 205 -7.99 -6.87 7.43
N SER A 206 -6.94 -6.20 7.90
CA SER A 206 -7.09 -5.29 9.04
C SER A 206 -7.97 -4.08 8.75
N GLU A 207 -8.28 -3.79 7.48
CA GLU A 207 -9.15 -2.68 7.06
C GLU A 207 -10.60 -3.11 6.80
N VAL A 208 -10.91 -4.41 6.87
CA VAL A 208 -12.30 -4.91 6.79
C VAL A 208 -12.74 -5.28 8.19
N VAL A 209 -13.92 -4.81 8.57
CA VAL A 209 -14.50 -5.01 9.90
C VAL A 209 -15.90 -5.62 9.79
N GLY A 210 -16.20 -6.55 10.67
CA GLY A 210 -17.51 -7.13 10.87
C GLY A 210 -17.44 -8.56 11.42
N PRO A 211 -18.58 -9.17 11.76
CA PRO A 211 -19.93 -8.66 11.53
C PRO A 211 -20.23 -7.41 12.36
N LEU A 212 -20.81 -6.40 11.74
CA LEU A 212 -21.18 -5.12 12.35
C LEU A 212 -22.41 -4.59 11.64
N THR A 213 -23.36 -3.95 12.32
CA THR A 213 -24.52 -3.30 11.70
C THR A 213 -24.21 -1.89 11.22
N MET A 214 -25.01 -1.36 10.29
CA MET A 214 -24.89 0.04 9.87
C MET A 214 -25.07 1.02 11.04
N HIS A 215 -26.01 0.73 11.94
CA HIS A 215 -26.30 1.60 13.09
C HIS A 215 -25.12 1.67 14.05
N GLU A 216 -24.49 0.54 14.38
CA GLU A 216 -23.28 0.50 15.22
C GLU A 216 -22.13 1.27 14.56
N LEU A 217 -21.92 1.06 13.25
CA LEU A 217 -20.90 1.80 12.51
C LEU A 217 -21.18 3.31 12.52
N GLN A 218 -22.41 3.74 12.28
CA GLN A 218 -22.83 5.15 12.32
C GLN A 218 -22.63 5.76 13.70
N SER A 219 -22.94 5.04 14.78
CA SER A 219 -22.73 5.50 16.15
C SER A 219 -21.24 5.74 16.43
N ILE A 220 -20.39 4.75 16.13
CA ILE A 220 -18.93 4.86 16.33
C ILE A 220 -18.34 5.98 15.47
N TRP A 221 -18.81 6.11 14.23
CA TRP A 221 -18.41 7.17 13.30
C TRP A 221 -18.78 8.56 13.83
N GLY A 222 -20.04 8.74 14.22
CA GLY A 222 -20.58 10.00 14.74
C GLY A 222 -19.87 10.44 16.01
N ASP A 223 -19.62 9.50 16.94
CA ASP A 223 -18.86 9.74 18.17
C ASP A 223 -17.47 10.32 17.88
N TYR A 224 -16.77 9.78 16.89
CA TYR A 224 -15.47 10.32 16.51
C TYR A 224 -15.57 11.74 15.96
N VAL A 225 -16.51 11.97 15.03
CA VAL A 225 -16.67 13.28 14.37
C VAL A 225 -17.05 14.35 15.40
N LEU A 226 -17.95 14.03 16.35
CA LEU A 226 -18.35 14.95 17.42
C LEU A 226 -17.17 15.29 18.34
N ARG A 227 -16.39 14.29 18.78
CA ARG A 227 -15.20 14.53 19.63
C ARG A 227 -14.13 15.32 18.90
N ALA A 228 -13.90 15.03 17.62
CA ALA A 228 -12.93 15.75 16.80
C ALA A 228 -13.30 17.23 16.61
N ARG A 229 -14.60 17.57 16.55
CA ARG A 229 -15.08 18.95 16.46
C ARG A 229 -15.00 19.72 17.78
N ARG A 230 -15.15 19.04 18.93
CA ARG A 230 -15.07 19.67 20.26
C ARG A 230 -13.64 19.93 20.74
N GLY A 231 -12.66 19.24 20.17
CA GLY A 231 -11.23 19.41 20.47
C GLY A 231 -10.47 20.30 19.47
N GLN A 232 -11.20 21.01 18.58
CA GLN A 232 -10.69 22.08 17.72
C GLN A 232 -11.10 23.42 18.30
#